data_AF-A0AAW2S4G0-F1
#
_entry.id   AF-A0AAW2S4G0-F1
#
_cell.length_a   1.000
_cell.length_b   1.000
_cell.length_c   1.000
_cell.angle_alpha   90.00
_cell.angle_beta   90.00
_cell.angle_gamma   90.00
#
_symmetry.space_group_name_H-M   'P 1'
#
loop_
_entity.id
_entity.type
_entity.pdbx_description
1 polymer ?
#
loop_
_entity_poly.entity_id
_entity_poly.type
_entity_poly.pdbx_seq_one_letter_code
_entity_poly.pdbx_strand_id
1 'polypeptide(L)'
;NNGEDVLKAKVCAAKLFLDIIGGSLTHEEGVQIKIVQVFDVNLSDIDKVMCDLSVKRNPKADTAKEVVEQYVSKLIELQSYMTAVDLLTHFSIRQSGESFLLQMMECKQWKAAEKWATYMGKPMLCLLVQEYVGQKLLKPAYDVIKKNNLRQEFPELYHQGKERQVYLAMEAGYFEKVEELCDRYSLKGFLNFKEPEPSLLHNRYLNLQQLFIEDVFWVDEVDSLRDAICYLEECKVVGIDCEWKPNYEKGGKSSKVSVMQIASEKKVYIFDLIKLYEDVPSVLDECLARILHSPSILKLGYNFQCDVKQLAHSYGELKCFKHFDMLLDIQNVFKEPRGGLSGLAEKILGTGLNKTRRNSNWEQRPLSHYQLEYAALDAAVLLHIFRHVGNHSQPAGAPDGHAKIEWKSHIVSHMDSSKMPRKDIKPGAESDVGADRPGGWTEATLDASPGMIS
;
A
#
# COMPACT_ATOMS: atom_id res chain seq x y z
N ASN A 1 -34.44 -30.17 -25.22
CA ASN A 1 -35.87 -29.81 -25.15
C ASN A 1 -36.30 -30.09 -23.73
N ASN A 2 -36.40 -29.12 -22.83
CA ASN A 2 -36.81 -29.40 -21.44
C ASN A 2 -37.55 -28.25 -20.75
N GLY A 3 -38.30 -27.45 -21.53
CA GLY A 3 -39.15 -26.39 -20.96
C GLY A 3 -40.21 -26.94 -19.99
N GLU A 4 -40.65 -28.19 -20.18
CA GLU A 4 -41.60 -28.86 -19.30
C GLU A 4 -41.01 -29.23 -17.94
N ASP A 5 -39.75 -29.69 -17.90
CA ASP A 5 -39.05 -30.03 -16.66
C ASP A 5 -38.71 -28.78 -15.85
N VAL A 6 -38.38 -27.67 -16.53
CA VAL A 6 -38.19 -26.37 -15.88
C VAL A 6 -39.50 -25.89 -15.26
N LEU A 7 -40.62 -26.02 -15.98
CA LEU A 7 -41.94 -25.63 -15.46
C LEU A 7 -42.34 -26.46 -14.23
N LYS A 8 -42.11 -27.78 -14.26
CA LYS A 8 -42.34 -28.68 -13.13
C LYS A 8 -41.47 -28.31 -11.93
N ALA A 9 -40.20 -28.01 -12.15
CA ALA A 9 -39.29 -27.57 -11.10
C ALA A 9 -39.76 -26.26 -10.43
N LYS A 10 -40.24 -25.28 -11.22
CA LYS A 10 -40.81 -24.03 -10.70
C LYS A 10 -42.04 -24.26 -9.83
N VAL A 11 -42.95 -25.13 -10.27
CA VAL A 11 -44.16 -25.50 -9.51
C VAL A 11 -43.79 -26.19 -8.19
N CYS A 12 -42.85 -27.14 -8.22
CA CYS A 12 -42.35 -27.80 -7.01
C CYS A 12 -41.69 -26.80 -6.04
N ALA A 13 -40.89 -25.87 -6.55
CA ALA A 13 -40.24 -24.83 -5.76
C ALA A 13 -41.25 -23.86 -5.13
N ALA A 14 -42.28 -23.44 -5.89
CA ALA A 14 -43.37 -22.60 -5.39
C ALA A 14 -44.15 -23.30 -4.28
N LYS A 15 -44.44 -24.60 -4.42
CA LYS A 15 -45.08 -25.40 -3.37
C LYS A 15 -44.21 -25.50 -2.12
N LEU A 16 -42.92 -25.81 -2.28
CA LEU A 16 -41.99 -25.88 -1.16
C LEU A 16 -41.88 -24.54 -0.43
N PHE A 17 -41.87 -23.42 -1.17
CA PHE A 17 -41.90 -22.08 -0.61
C PHE A 17 -43.18 -21.84 0.21
N LEU A 18 -44.36 -22.21 -0.31
CA LEU A 18 -45.64 -22.12 0.43
C LEU A 18 -45.64 -22.96 1.71
N ASP A 19 -45.12 -24.19 1.67
CA ASP A 19 -45.04 -25.07 2.83
C ASP A 19 -44.11 -24.48 3.92
N ILE A 20 -43.02 -23.83 3.49
CA ILE A 20 -42.07 -23.13 4.37
C ILE A 20 -42.71 -21.91 5.05
N ILE A 21 -43.31 -21.01 4.27
CA ILE A 21 -43.90 -19.78 4.84
C ILE A 21 -45.16 -20.08 5.68
N GLY A 22 -45.89 -21.15 5.34
CA GLY A 22 -47.01 -21.67 6.12
C GLY A 22 -46.60 -22.39 7.41
N GLY A 23 -45.29 -22.54 7.68
CA GLY A 23 -44.78 -23.13 8.92
C GLY A 23 -44.89 -24.67 8.97
N SER A 24 -45.14 -25.33 7.85
CA SER A 24 -45.21 -26.80 7.78
C SER A 24 -43.83 -27.46 7.75
N LEU A 25 -42.77 -26.68 7.53
CA LEU A 25 -41.38 -27.13 7.45
C LEU A 25 -40.46 -26.23 8.29
N THR A 26 -39.71 -26.83 9.21
CA THR A 26 -38.60 -26.16 9.89
C THR A 26 -37.43 -26.00 8.93
N HIS A 27 -36.83 -24.82 8.89
CA HIS A 27 -35.79 -24.49 7.92
C HIS A 27 -34.82 -23.47 8.54
N GLU A 28 -33.59 -23.45 8.02
CA GLU A 28 -32.62 -22.39 8.33
C GLU A 28 -33.03 -21.07 7.66
N GLU A 29 -32.67 -19.96 8.29
CA GLU A 29 -32.94 -18.62 7.76
C GLU A 29 -32.29 -18.42 6.37
N GLY A 30 -33.08 -17.98 5.40
CA GLY A 30 -32.64 -17.71 4.02
C GLY A 30 -32.83 -18.87 3.03
N VAL A 31 -33.23 -20.07 3.48
CA VAL A 31 -33.57 -21.19 2.57
C VAL A 31 -34.72 -20.82 1.63
N GLN A 32 -35.74 -20.14 2.14
CA GLN A 32 -36.87 -19.63 1.36
C GLN A 32 -36.43 -18.69 0.24
N ILE A 33 -35.42 -17.83 0.50
CA ILE A 33 -34.85 -16.92 -0.50
C ILE A 33 -34.14 -17.70 -1.59
N LYS A 34 -33.30 -18.67 -1.20
CA LYS A 34 -32.57 -19.51 -2.15
C LYS A 34 -33.52 -20.29 -3.06
N ILE A 35 -34.63 -20.81 -2.53
CA ILE A 35 -35.63 -21.52 -3.33
C ILE A 35 -36.21 -20.59 -4.40
N VAL A 36 -36.70 -19.41 -4.01
CA VAL A 36 -37.36 -18.52 -4.98
C VAL A 36 -36.38 -17.93 -6.00
N GLN A 37 -35.12 -17.69 -5.61
CA GLN A 37 -34.07 -17.16 -6.50
C GLN A 37 -33.51 -18.21 -7.46
N VAL A 38 -33.16 -19.41 -6.97
CA VAL A 38 -32.56 -20.48 -7.80
C VAL A 38 -33.54 -20.97 -8.85
N PHE A 39 -34.82 -21.11 -8.48
CA PHE A 39 -35.86 -21.58 -9.39
C PHE A 39 -36.61 -20.45 -10.09
N ASP A 40 -36.27 -19.18 -9.84
CA ASP A 40 -36.92 -18.02 -10.45
C ASP A 40 -38.46 -18.07 -10.32
N VAL A 41 -38.91 -18.29 -9.08
CA VAL A 41 -40.34 -18.38 -8.73
C VAL A 41 -40.91 -16.97 -8.63
N ASN A 42 -41.93 -16.64 -9.42
CA ASN A 42 -42.62 -15.35 -9.33
C ASN A 42 -44.02 -15.51 -8.70
N LEU A 43 -44.72 -14.39 -8.45
CA LEU A 43 -46.05 -14.39 -7.84
C LEU A 43 -47.07 -15.22 -8.65
N SER A 44 -46.99 -15.20 -9.98
CA SER A 44 -47.92 -15.97 -10.83
C SER A 44 -47.74 -17.49 -10.71
N ASP A 45 -46.52 -17.95 -10.41
CA ASP A 45 -46.26 -19.38 -10.17
C ASP A 45 -46.80 -19.82 -8.80
N ILE A 46 -46.75 -18.93 -7.81
CA ILE A 46 -47.38 -19.15 -6.50
C ILE A 46 -48.90 -19.16 -6.63
N ASP A 47 -49.48 -18.19 -7.35
CA ASP A 47 -50.93 -18.12 -7.60
C ASP A 47 -51.44 -19.41 -8.26
N LYS A 48 -50.73 -19.96 -9.26
CA LYS A 48 -51.08 -21.25 -9.88
C LYS A 48 -51.15 -22.38 -8.86
N VAL A 49 -50.13 -22.51 -8.02
CA VAL A 49 -50.11 -23.56 -6.97
C VAL A 49 -51.23 -23.34 -5.95
N MET A 50 -51.49 -22.09 -5.56
CA MET A 50 -52.57 -21.76 -4.64
C MET A 50 -53.96 -22.06 -5.25
N CYS A 51 -54.18 -21.81 -6.54
CA CYS A 51 -55.40 -22.20 -7.25
C CYS A 51 -55.58 -23.72 -7.28
N ASP A 52 -54.54 -24.48 -7.61
CA ASP A 52 -54.59 -25.96 -7.62
C ASP A 52 -54.91 -26.56 -6.23
N LEU A 53 -54.48 -25.87 -5.17
CA LEU A 53 -54.76 -26.24 -3.78
C LEU A 53 -56.16 -25.79 -3.31
N SER A 54 -56.63 -24.61 -3.73
CA SER A 54 -57.94 -24.04 -3.32
C SER A 54 -59.14 -24.69 -4.00
N VAL A 55 -58.96 -25.31 -5.18
CA VAL A 55 -59.94 -26.25 -5.77
C VAL A 55 -60.31 -27.38 -4.78
N LYS A 56 -59.51 -27.61 -3.73
CA LYS A 56 -59.78 -28.59 -2.65
C LYS A 56 -60.29 -27.97 -1.33
N ARG A 57 -60.24 -26.64 -1.11
CA ARG A 57 -60.71 -25.95 0.12
C ARG A 57 -61.07 -24.47 -0.12
N ASN A 58 -62.35 -24.12 0.15
CA ASN A 58 -63.02 -22.82 0.41
C ASN A 58 -62.59 -21.51 -0.35
N PRO A 59 -63.52 -20.62 -0.76
CA PRO A 59 -63.29 -19.62 -1.81
C PRO A 59 -62.73 -18.25 -1.38
N LYS A 60 -62.27 -18.07 -0.14
CA LYS A 60 -61.47 -16.88 0.25
C LYS A 60 -59.99 -17.26 0.25
N ALA A 61 -59.41 -17.37 -0.93
CA ALA A 61 -57.97 -17.55 -1.07
C ALA A 61 -57.34 -16.15 -1.12
N ASP A 62 -56.45 -15.86 -0.16
CA ASP A 62 -55.54 -14.73 -0.23
C ASP A 62 -54.76 -14.82 -1.56
N THR A 63 -54.44 -13.69 -2.19
CA THR A 63 -53.57 -13.65 -3.36
C THR A 63 -52.14 -14.06 -2.99
N ALA A 64 -51.35 -14.59 -3.93
CA ALA A 64 -49.94 -14.91 -3.65
C ALA A 64 -49.16 -13.73 -3.06
N LYS A 65 -49.50 -12.52 -3.50
CA LYS A 65 -48.94 -11.28 -2.97
C LYS A 65 -49.28 -11.08 -1.49
N GLU A 66 -50.55 -11.23 -1.11
CA GLU A 66 -51.00 -11.07 0.28
C GLU A 66 -50.34 -12.11 1.19
N VAL A 67 -50.18 -13.35 0.73
CA VAL A 67 -49.49 -14.41 1.50
C VAL A 67 -48.01 -14.06 1.71
N VAL A 68 -47.32 -13.56 0.68
CA VAL A 68 -45.93 -13.10 0.81
C VAL A 68 -45.85 -11.89 1.75
N GLU A 69 -46.76 -10.93 1.65
CA GLU A 69 -46.80 -9.76 2.53
C GLU A 69 -47.03 -10.14 4.00
N GLN A 70 -47.97 -11.05 4.29
CA GLN A 70 -48.19 -11.57 5.64
C GLN A 70 -46.93 -12.24 6.22
N TYR A 71 -46.23 -13.04 5.40
CA TYR A 71 -44.99 -13.66 5.83
C TYR A 71 -43.86 -12.64 6.05
N VAL A 72 -43.76 -11.63 5.19
CA VAL A 72 -42.82 -10.51 5.38
C VAL A 72 -43.12 -9.76 6.69
N SER A 73 -44.37 -9.48 7.02
CA SER A 73 -44.73 -8.89 8.32
C SER A 73 -44.24 -9.74 9.49
N LYS A 74 -44.38 -11.07 9.42
CA LYS A 74 -43.84 -11.99 10.43
C LYS A 74 -42.31 -11.95 10.52
N LEU A 75 -41.61 -11.85 9.39
CA LEU A 75 -40.15 -11.69 9.39
C LEU A 75 -39.72 -10.38 10.06
N ILE A 76 -40.48 -9.30 9.84
CA ILE A 76 -40.23 -7.99 10.47
C ILE A 76 -40.42 -8.07 11.99
N GLU A 77 -41.48 -8.72 12.46
CA GLU A 77 -41.69 -8.98 13.90
C GLU A 77 -40.53 -9.78 14.53
N LEU A 78 -39.96 -10.72 13.77
CA LEU A 78 -38.81 -11.53 14.16
C LEU A 78 -37.45 -10.81 13.94
N GLN A 79 -37.45 -9.54 13.55
CA GLN A 79 -36.26 -8.74 13.21
C GLN A 79 -35.39 -9.30 12.07
N SER A 80 -35.95 -10.16 11.20
CA SER A 80 -35.29 -10.72 10.01
C SER A 80 -35.43 -9.77 8.80
N TYR A 81 -34.88 -8.56 8.93
CA TYR A 81 -35.06 -7.48 7.95
C TYR A 81 -34.39 -7.75 6.59
N MET A 82 -33.23 -8.39 6.55
CA MET A 82 -32.55 -8.69 5.28
C MET A 82 -33.37 -9.69 4.46
N THR A 83 -33.89 -10.74 5.10
CA THR A 83 -34.76 -11.74 4.46
C THR A 83 -36.06 -11.11 3.96
N ALA A 84 -36.66 -10.21 4.76
CA ALA A 84 -37.83 -9.44 4.36
C ALA A 84 -37.56 -8.60 3.10
N VAL A 85 -36.45 -7.84 3.08
CA VAL A 85 -36.02 -7.07 1.90
C VAL A 85 -35.79 -7.99 0.70
N ASP A 86 -35.17 -9.15 0.89
CA ASP A 86 -34.88 -10.08 -0.22
C ASP A 86 -36.16 -10.63 -0.86
N LEU A 87 -37.18 -10.97 -0.07
CA LEU A 87 -38.48 -11.38 -0.61
C LEU A 87 -39.19 -10.23 -1.32
N LEU A 88 -39.25 -9.05 -0.70
CA LEU A 88 -39.93 -7.90 -1.28
C LEU A 88 -39.29 -7.47 -2.60
N THR A 89 -37.96 -7.48 -2.67
CA THR A 89 -37.22 -7.15 -3.90
C THR A 89 -37.40 -8.21 -4.97
N HIS A 90 -37.35 -9.51 -4.62
CA HIS A 90 -37.57 -10.62 -5.55
C HIS A 90 -38.96 -10.60 -6.18
N PHE A 91 -40.02 -10.43 -5.37
CA PHE A 91 -41.40 -10.38 -5.84
C PHE A 91 -41.86 -9.00 -6.32
N SER A 92 -40.98 -8.01 -6.31
CA SER A 92 -41.26 -6.63 -6.70
C SER A 92 -42.42 -5.96 -5.95
N ILE A 93 -42.51 -6.20 -4.65
CA ILE A 93 -43.54 -5.64 -3.76
C ILE A 93 -43.01 -4.34 -3.14
N ARG A 94 -43.79 -3.24 -3.21
CA ARG A 94 -43.33 -1.86 -2.87
C ARG A 94 -44.15 -1.10 -1.82
N GLN A 95 -45.26 -1.66 -1.31
CA GLN A 95 -46.31 -0.87 -0.65
C GLN A 95 -45.91 -0.13 0.64
N SER A 96 -44.83 -0.54 1.31
CA SER A 96 -44.37 0.06 2.58
C SER A 96 -43.01 0.77 2.44
N GLY A 97 -42.70 1.34 1.27
CA GLY A 97 -41.39 1.91 0.92
C GLY A 97 -40.68 2.70 2.03
N GLU A 98 -41.27 3.80 2.46
CA GLU A 98 -40.64 4.75 3.40
C GLU A 98 -40.74 4.30 4.85
N SER A 99 -41.92 3.90 5.31
CA SER A 99 -42.13 3.43 6.69
C SER A 99 -41.24 2.24 7.03
N PHE A 100 -41.02 1.33 6.08
CA PHE A 100 -40.13 0.19 6.25
C PHE A 100 -38.65 0.60 6.32
N LEU A 101 -38.24 1.61 5.54
CA LEU A 101 -36.89 2.16 5.63
C LEU A 101 -36.65 2.76 7.03
N LEU A 102 -37.55 3.62 7.50
CA LEU A 102 -37.44 4.28 8.80
C LEU A 102 -37.40 3.24 9.93
N GLN A 103 -38.24 2.22 9.88
CA GLN A 103 -38.22 1.11 10.85
C GLN A 103 -36.87 0.36 10.86
N MET A 104 -36.28 0.09 9.68
CA MET A 104 -34.94 -0.51 9.60
C MET A 104 -33.86 0.40 10.18
N MET A 105 -33.97 1.71 9.98
CA MET A 105 -33.04 2.70 10.53
C MET A 105 -33.13 2.77 12.06
N GLU A 106 -34.34 2.76 12.64
CA GLU A 106 -34.56 2.71 14.09
C GLU A 106 -33.97 1.43 14.71
N CYS A 107 -34.14 0.30 14.02
CA CYS A 107 -33.60 -1.00 14.44
C CYS A 107 -32.10 -1.18 14.12
N LYS A 108 -31.42 -0.14 13.62
CA LYS A 108 -29.99 -0.15 13.24
C LYS A 108 -29.62 -1.19 12.18
N GLN A 109 -30.55 -1.54 11.30
CA GLN A 109 -30.39 -2.52 10.23
C GLN A 109 -29.87 -1.87 8.94
N TRP A 110 -28.70 -1.25 9.02
CA TRP A 110 -28.13 -0.39 7.97
C TRP A 110 -28.00 -1.07 6.60
N LYS A 111 -27.56 -2.33 6.58
CA LYS A 111 -27.35 -3.08 5.34
C LYS A 111 -28.68 -3.39 4.63
N ALA A 112 -29.71 -3.74 5.39
CA ALA A 112 -31.05 -4.00 4.86
C ALA A 112 -31.67 -2.70 4.35
N ALA A 113 -31.53 -1.60 5.11
CA ALA A 113 -31.96 -0.27 4.71
C ALA A 113 -31.31 0.21 3.40
N GLU A 114 -30.00 0.05 3.24
CA GLU A 114 -29.30 0.42 2.00
C GLU A 114 -29.78 -0.43 0.81
N LYS A 115 -29.93 -1.75 1.00
CA LYS A 115 -30.43 -2.65 -0.06
C LYS A 115 -31.84 -2.26 -0.50
N TRP A 116 -32.72 -1.98 0.46
CA TRP A 116 -34.08 -1.53 0.20
C TRP A 116 -34.13 -0.18 -0.51
N ALA A 117 -33.36 0.81 -0.03
CA ALA A 117 -33.28 2.12 -0.66
C ALA A 117 -32.77 2.04 -2.09
N THR A 118 -31.76 1.20 -2.34
CA THR A 118 -31.22 0.96 -3.68
C THR A 118 -32.29 0.39 -4.63
N TYR A 119 -33.09 -0.57 -4.16
CA TYR A 119 -34.18 -1.16 -4.93
C TYR A 119 -35.31 -0.15 -5.23
N MET A 120 -35.70 0.66 -4.24
CA MET A 120 -36.73 1.68 -4.39
C MET A 120 -36.29 2.87 -5.27
N GLY A 121 -34.97 3.08 -5.37
CA GLY A 121 -34.34 4.03 -6.27
C GLY A 121 -34.00 5.36 -5.60
N LYS A 122 -33.69 6.35 -6.44
CA LYS A 122 -33.08 7.62 -6.05
C LYS A 122 -33.81 8.36 -4.90
N PRO A 123 -35.14 8.51 -4.90
CA PRO A 123 -35.83 9.21 -3.80
C PRO A 123 -35.60 8.55 -2.44
N MET A 124 -35.60 7.21 -2.39
CA MET A 124 -35.41 6.47 -1.15
C MET A 124 -33.95 6.52 -0.68
N LEU A 125 -33.00 6.53 -1.61
CA LEU A 125 -31.58 6.74 -1.28
C LEU A 125 -31.34 8.14 -0.70
N CYS A 126 -32.02 9.17 -1.20
CA CYS A 126 -31.95 10.52 -0.62
C CYS A 126 -32.48 10.54 0.82
N LEU A 127 -33.61 9.89 1.08
CA LEU A 127 -34.15 9.76 2.44
C LEU A 127 -33.17 9.03 3.36
N LEU A 128 -32.60 7.91 2.92
CA LEU A 128 -31.59 7.18 3.68
C LEU A 128 -30.38 8.05 4.05
N VAL A 129 -29.89 8.87 3.12
CA VAL A 129 -28.78 9.80 3.38
C VAL A 129 -29.18 10.85 4.42
N GLN A 130 -30.39 11.42 4.34
CA GLN A 130 -30.91 12.38 5.32
C GLN A 130 -31.01 11.75 6.72
N GLU A 131 -31.50 10.52 6.82
CA GLU A 131 -31.58 9.77 8.08
C GLU A 131 -30.19 9.49 8.66
N TYR A 132 -29.22 9.09 7.84
CA TYR A 132 -27.83 8.94 8.31
C TYR A 132 -27.26 10.25 8.85
N VAL A 133 -27.52 11.38 8.20
CA VAL A 133 -27.08 12.70 8.66
C VAL A 133 -27.75 13.07 9.99
N GLY A 134 -29.06 12.87 10.11
CA GLY A 134 -29.82 13.10 11.35
C GLY A 134 -29.27 12.30 12.54
N GLN A 135 -28.83 11.06 12.30
CA GLN A 135 -28.18 10.20 13.30
C GLN A 135 -26.67 10.44 13.45
N LYS A 136 -26.10 11.48 12.83
CA LYS A 136 -24.67 11.84 12.86
C LYS A 136 -23.74 10.76 12.24
N LEU A 137 -24.27 9.89 11.37
CA LEU A 137 -23.55 8.84 10.67
C LEU A 137 -22.98 9.35 9.33
N LEU A 138 -22.01 10.26 9.40
CA LEU A 138 -21.47 10.94 8.21
C LEU A 138 -20.73 10.01 7.23
N LYS A 139 -20.08 8.95 7.71
CA LYS A 139 -19.35 8.01 6.83
C LYS A 139 -20.30 7.14 5.99
N PRO A 140 -21.29 6.44 6.58
CA PRO A 140 -22.32 5.74 5.80
C PRO A 140 -23.05 6.66 4.81
N ALA A 141 -23.37 7.89 5.21
CA ALA A 141 -23.99 8.87 4.32
C ALA A 141 -23.12 9.18 3.08
N TYR A 142 -21.84 9.47 3.29
CA TYR A 142 -20.89 9.70 2.19
C TYR A 142 -20.74 8.46 1.27
N ASP A 143 -20.65 7.27 1.85
CA ASP A 143 -20.47 6.03 1.09
C ASP A 143 -21.69 5.77 0.17
N VAL A 144 -22.91 5.99 0.67
CA VAL A 144 -24.14 5.88 -0.14
C VAL A 144 -24.17 6.91 -1.26
N ILE A 145 -23.82 8.17 -0.98
CA ILE A 145 -23.75 9.23 -2.00
C ILE A 145 -22.78 8.86 -3.11
N LYS A 146 -21.57 8.42 -2.74
CA LYS A 146 -20.50 8.06 -3.67
C LYS A 146 -20.89 6.87 -4.54
N LYS A 147 -21.43 5.80 -3.93
CA LYS A 147 -21.78 4.55 -4.62
C LYS A 147 -22.94 4.72 -5.60
N ASN A 148 -23.89 5.61 -5.30
CA ASN A 148 -25.12 5.80 -6.07
C ASN A 148 -25.15 7.10 -6.90
N ASN A 149 -23.99 7.76 -7.08
CA ASN A 149 -23.84 9.00 -7.86
C ASN A 149 -24.75 10.18 -7.41
N LEU A 150 -25.03 10.31 -6.11
CA LEU A 150 -25.94 11.32 -5.55
C LEU A 150 -25.25 12.67 -5.23
N ARG A 151 -24.20 12.99 -5.98
CA ARG A 151 -23.34 14.16 -5.71
C ARG A 151 -24.04 15.49 -5.94
N GLN A 152 -25.07 15.52 -6.78
CA GLN A 152 -25.81 16.75 -7.11
C GLN A 152 -26.84 17.06 -6.03
N GLU A 153 -27.36 16.02 -5.36
CA GLU A 153 -28.37 16.11 -4.30
C GLU A 153 -27.75 16.52 -2.96
N PHE A 154 -26.48 16.15 -2.74
CA PHE A 154 -25.77 16.41 -1.49
C PHE A 154 -24.34 16.97 -1.73
N PRO A 155 -24.22 18.15 -2.36
CA PRO A 155 -22.92 18.70 -2.74
C PRO A 155 -22.03 19.01 -1.52
N GLU A 156 -22.56 19.60 -0.44
CA GLU A 156 -21.75 19.91 0.74
C GLU A 156 -21.29 18.64 1.46
N LEU A 157 -22.18 17.65 1.66
CA LEU A 157 -21.84 16.40 2.34
C LEU A 157 -20.79 15.60 1.56
N TYR A 158 -20.90 15.61 0.22
CA TYR A 158 -19.92 14.98 -0.64
C TYR A 158 -18.56 15.68 -0.58
N HIS A 159 -18.54 17.02 -0.51
CA HIS A 159 -17.31 17.80 -0.30
C HIS A 159 -16.68 17.52 1.06
N GLN A 160 -17.45 17.58 2.15
CA GLN A 160 -16.98 17.26 3.50
C GLN A 160 -16.43 15.83 3.60
N GLY A 161 -17.05 14.87 2.92
CA GLY A 161 -16.55 13.50 2.86
C GLY A 161 -15.19 13.38 2.15
N LYS A 162 -14.95 14.16 1.09
CA LYS A 162 -13.63 14.25 0.44
C LYS A 162 -12.58 14.85 1.36
N GLU A 163 -12.88 15.98 2.00
CA GLU A 163 -11.98 16.62 2.97
C GLU A 163 -11.62 15.67 4.12
N ARG A 164 -12.60 14.91 4.63
CA ARG A 164 -12.37 13.93 5.69
C ARG A 164 -11.41 12.81 5.26
N GLN A 165 -11.49 12.36 4.00
CA GLN A 165 -10.55 11.36 3.48
C GLN A 165 -9.12 11.91 3.43
N VAL A 166 -8.95 13.17 3.02
CA VAL A 166 -7.65 13.86 3.03
C VAL A 166 -7.14 13.98 4.47
N TYR A 167 -7.98 14.45 5.39
CA TYR A 167 -7.61 14.58 6.81
C TYR A 167 -7.21 13.24 7.45
N LEU A 168 -7.95 12.15 7.17
CA LEU A 168 -7.59 10.81 7.66
C LEU A 168 -6.25 10.32 7.08
N ALA A 169 -5.98 10.60 5.80
CA ALA A 169 -4.70 10.27 5.20
C ALA A 169 -3.56 11.09 5.81
N MET A 170 -3.82 12.34 6.17
CA MET A 170 -2.87 13.24 6.83
C MET A 170 -2.55 12.78 8.26
N GLU A 171 -3.57 12.48 9.08
CA GLU A 171 -3.43 11.91 10.43
C GLU A 171 -2.66 10.58 10.42
N ALA A 172 -2.87 9.76 9.38
CA ALA A 172 -2.16 8.50 9.21
C ALA A 172 -0.73 8.66 8.68
N GLY A 173 -0.29 9.88 8.35
CA GLY A 173 1.02 10.16 7.77
C GLY A 173 1.18 9.69 6.32
N TYR A 174 0.10 9.34 5.62
CA TYR A 174 0.13 8.92 4.21
C TYR A 174 0.11 10.11 3.26
N PHE A 175 1.16 10.93 3.30
CA PHE A 175 1.18 12.21 2.59
C PHE A 175 1.14 12.08 1.05
N GLU A 176 1.55 10.95 0.48
CA GLU A 176 1.35 10.70 -0.97
C GLU A 176 -0.13 10.54 -1.28
N LYS A 177 -0.85 9.86 -0.39
CA LYS A 177 -2.30 9.73 -0.48
C LYS A 177 -2.98 11.07 -0.25
N VAL A 178 -2.46 11.92 0.62
CA VAL A 178 -2.95 13.29 0.83
C VAL A 178 -2.84 14.09 -0.47
N GLU A 179 -1.66 14.13 -1.10
CA GLU A 179 -1.44 14.85 -2.36
C GLU A 179 -2.30 14.29 -3.50
N GLU A 180 -2.32 12.97 -3.68
CA GLU A 180 -3.18 12.27 -4.64
C GLU A 180 -4.67 12.61 -4.42
N LEU A 181 -5.14 12.63 -3.17
CA LEU A 181 -6.53 12.94 -2.84
C LEU A 181 -6.83 14.43 -3.04
N CYS A 182 -5.92 15.33 -2.66
CA CYS A 182 -6.05 16.76 -2.87
C CYS A 182 -6.17 17.09 -4.37
N ASP A 183 -5.31 16.52 -5.20
CA ASP A 183 -5.34 16.70 -6.66
C ASP A 183 -6.61 16.09 -7.27
N ARG A 184 -6.91 14.83 -6.92
CA ARG A 184 -8.12 14.14 -7.39
C ARG A 184 -9.39 14.91 -7.05
N TYR A 185 -9.43 15.55 -5.88
CA TYR A 185 -10.60 16.27 -5.41
C TYR A 185 -10.56 17.76 -5.73
N SER A 186 -9.50 18.25 -6.39
CA SER A 186 -9.29 19.68 -6.67
C SER A 186 -9.34 20.55 -5.40
N LEU A 187 -8.89 20.00 -4.27
CA LEU A 187 -8.84 20.66 -2.96
C LEU A 187 -7.57 21.50 -2.81
N LYS A 188 -7.27 22.34 -3.81
CA LYS A 188 -6.09 23.23 -3.76
C LYS A 188 -6.21 24.19 -2.58
N GLY A 189 -5.24 24.15 -1.67
CA GLY A 189 -5.21 25.01 -0.47
C GLY A 189 -5.86 24.42 0.79
N PHE A 190 -6.44 23.21 0.75
CA PHE A 190 -6.96 22.55 1.96
C PHE A 190 -5.87 22.38 3.05
N LEU A 191 -4.63 22.13 2.62
CA LEU A 191 -3.46 22.04 3.50
C LEU A 191 -3.15 23.37 4.21
N ASN A 192 -3.45 24.52 3.59
CA ASN A 192 -3.16 25.83 4.16
C ASN A 192 -4.15 26.25 5.26
N PHE A 193 -5.33 25.62 5.36
CA PHE A 193 -6.37 25.99 6.33
C PHE A 193 -6.40 25.10 7.57
N LYS A 194 -5.73 23.96 7.53
CA LYS A 194 -5.66 22.98 8.62
C LYS A 194 -4.27 22.34 8.65
N GLU A 195 -3.23 23.15 8.78
CA GLU A 195 -1.99 22.63 9.34
C GLU A 195 -2.36 21.95 10.67
N PRO A 196 -2.15 20.64 10.83
CA PRO A 196 -2.22 20.06 12.15
C PRO A 196 -1.18 20.80 13.00
N GLU A 197 -1.55 21.17 14.22
CA GLU A 197 -0.62 21.61 15.25
C GLU A 197 0.70 20.82 15.12
N PRO A 198 1.83 21.49 14.77
CA PRO A 198 3.09 20.83 14.41
C PRO A 198 3.59 19.83 15.46
N SER A 199 3.08 19.95 16.69
CA SER A 199 3.44 19.23 17.90
C SER A 199 3.21 17.71 17.87
N LEU A 200 2.28 17.18 17.07
CA LEU A 200 1.98 15.73 17.11
C LEU A 200 2.80 14.88 16.13
N LEU A 201 3.21 15.41 14.97
CA LEU A 201 4.04 14.69 14.00
C LEU A 201 5.55 14.94 14.23
N HIS A 202 5.94 16.12 14.73
CA HIS A 202 7.36 16.47 15.00
C HIS A 202 8.05 15.56 16.02
N ASN A 203 7.29 14.79 16.81
CA ASN A 203 7.82 13.93 17.87
C ASN A 203 7.93 12.44 17.51
N ARG A 204 7.48 12.01 16.33
CA ARG A 204 7.49 10.57 15.97
C ARG A 204 8.66 10.13 15.11
N TYR A 205 9.21 11.04 14.31
CA TYR A 205 10.29 10.76 13.38
C TYR A 205 11.35 11.87 13.43
N LEU A 206 12.58 11.51 13.03
CA LEU A 206 13.66 12.48 12.88
C LEU A 206 13.32 13.53 11.83
N ASN A 207 13.72 14.76 12.09
CA ASN A 207 13.64 15.88 11.15
C ASN A 207 15.01 16.55 10.96
N LEU A 208 15.16 17.37 9.93
CA LEU A 208 16.43 17.99 9.55
C LEU A 208 16.99 18.91 10.64
N GLN A 209 16.12 19.57 11.41
CA GLN A 209 16.51 20.47 12.51
C GLN A 209 17.16 19.69 13.66
N GLN A 210 16.63 18.52 14.01
CA GLN A 210 17.22 17.62 15.00
C GLN A 210 18.59 17.09 14.58
N LEU A 211 18.83 16.99 13.26
CA LEU A 211 20.12 16.61 12.70
C LEU A 211 21.05 17.82 12.44
N PHE A 212 20.66 19.03 12.86
CA PHE A 212 21.43 20.27 12.65
C PHE A 212 21.79 20.54 11.18
N ILE A 213 20.93 20.10 10.24
CA ILE A 213 21.07 20.44 8.84
C ILE A 213 20.59 21.88 8.63
N GLU A 214 21.50 22.70 8.11
CA GLU A 214 21.28 24.13 7.84
C GLU A 214 20.55 24.30 6.49
N ASP A 215 20.97 23.56 5.46
CA ASP A 215 20.47 23.74 4.10
C ASP A 215 20.41 22.42 3.31
N VAL A 216 19.43 22.35 2.41
CA VAL A 216 19.29 21.29 1.39
C VAL A 216 19.31 21.94 0.00
N PHE A 217 20.26 21.53 -0.83
CA PHE A 217 20.45 22.07 -2.18
C PHE A 217 20.04 21.04 -3.24
N TRP A 218 19.18 21.48 -4.15
CA TRP A 218 18.90 20.75 -5.38
C TRP A 218 19.99 21.08 -6.41
N VAL A 219 20.59 20.07 -7.02
CA VAL A 219 21.73 20.21 -7.94
C VAL A 219 21.36 19.58 -9.27
N ASP A 220 21.05 20.43 -10.24
CA ASP A 220 20.61 20.01 -11.57
C ASP A 220 21.22 20.86 -12.71
N GLU A 221 22.14 21.76 -12.38
CA GLU A 221 22.89 22.59 -13.33
C GLU A 221 24.39 22.52 -13.06
N VAL A 222 25.20 22.81 -14.08
CA VAL A 222 26.67 22.67 -14.05
C VAL A 222 27.32 23.49 -12.94
N ASP A 223 26.89 24.74 -12.76
CA ASP A 223 27.49 25.63 -11.77
C ASP A 223 27.16 25.15 -10.35
N SER A 224 25.90 24.79 -10.09
CA SER A 224 25.48 24.19 -8.83
C SER A 224 26.19 22.87 -8.53
N LEU A 225 26.48 22.06 -9.55
CA LEU A 225 27.25 20.83 -9.43
C LEU A 225 28.69 21.11 -9.00
N ARG A 226 29.36 22.07 -9.65
CA ARG A 226 30.73 22.44 -9.30
C ARG A 226 30.82 23.01 -7.89
N ASP A 227 29.89 23.90 -7.52
CA ASP A 227 29.82 24.48 -6.18
C ASP A 227 29.61 23.42 -5.10
N ALA A 228 28.71 22.46 -5.36
CA ALA A 228 28.48 21.32 -4.48
C ALA A 228 29.75 20.48 -4.29
N ILE A 229 30.46 20.14 -5.38
CA ILE A 229 31.70 19.36 -5.30
C ILE A 229 32.79 20.11 -4.54
N CYS A 230 33.00 21.39 -4.84
CA CYS A 230 34.00 22.22 -4.16
C CYS A 230 33.78 22.24 -2.65
N TYR A 231 32.53 22.32 -2.19
CA TYR A 231 32.22 22.24 -0.76
C TYR A 231 32.43 20.82 -0.19
N LEU A 232 31.98 19.77 -0.91
CA LEU A 232 32.05 18.39 -0.44
C LEU A 232 33.49 17.85 -0.36
N GLU A 233 34.41 18.34 -1.18
CA GLU A 233 35.84 17.95 -1.13
C GLU A 233 36.54 18.36 0.16
N GLU A 234 36.09 19.44 0.79
CA GLU A 234 36.62 19.91 2.07
C GLU A 234 36.12 19.05 3.25
N CYS A 235 35.07 18.26 3.04
CA CYS A 235 34.49 17.40 4.05
C CYS A 235 35.35 16.13 4.28
N LYS A 236 35.54 15.72 5.53
CA LYS A 236 36.26 14.47 5.86
C LYS A 236 35.37 13.24 5.85
N VAL A 237 34.08 13.43 6.10
CA VAL A 237 33.07 12.38 6.16
C VAL A 237 31.82 12.89 5.48
N VAL A 238 31.23 12.07 4.62
CA VAL A 238 29.95 12.36 3.96
C VAL A 238 29.03 11.15 4.04
N GLY A 239 27.72 11.37 4.16
CA GLY A 239 26.69 10.35 4.01
C GLY A 239 26.17 10.32 2.59
N ILE A 240 25.93 9.12 2.05
CA ILE A 240 25.46 8.93 0.68
C ILE A 240 24.28 7.97 0.68
N ASP A 241 23.26 8.33 -0.10
CA ASP A 241 22.13 7.47 -0.41
C ASP A 241 21.66 7.70 -1.87
N CYS A 242 20.75 6.88 -2.36
CA CYS A 242 20.20 6.97 -3.71
C CYS A 242 18.72 6.60 -3.74
N GLU A 243 17.96 7.23 -4.64
CA GLU A 243 16.54 6.95 -4.80
C GLU A 243 16.15 6.71 -6.27
N TRP A 244 15.21 5.79 -6.48
CA TRP A 244 14.67 5.45 -7.80
C TRP A 244 13.20 5.03 -7.70
N LYS A 245 12.47 5.25 -8.79
CA LYS A 245 11.07 4.84 -8.88
C LYS A 245 10.94 3.30 -8.75
N PRO A 246 10.08 2.78 -7.87
CA PRO A 246 9.85 1.34 -7.79
C PRO A 246 9.27 0.78 -9.10
N ASN A 247 9.79 -0.34 -9.56
CA ASN A 247 9.19 -1.08 -10.67
C ASN A 247 8.38 -2.27 -10.14
N TYR A 248 7.07 -2.26 -10.37
CA TYR A 248 6.15 -3.34 -9.97
C TYR A 248 5.80 -4.29 -11.13
N GLU A 249 6.23 -4.00 -12.35
CA GLU A 249 5.98 -4.82 -13.52
C GLU A 249 6.98 -5.98 -13.58
N LYS A 250 6.47 -7.22 -13.50
CA LYS A 250 7.31 -8.42 -13.64
C LYS A 250 7.95 -8.46 -15.03
N GLY A 251 9.28 -8.33 -15.08
CA GLY A 251 10.06 -8.35 -16.32
C GLY A 251 10.22 -6.98 -17.00
N GLY A 252 9.75 -5.89 -16.39
CA GLY A 252 10.02 -4.54 -16.87
C GLY A 252 11.50 -4.16 -16.74
N LYS A 253 11.95 -3.15 -17.51
CA LYS A 253 13.30 -2.59 -17.35
C LYS A 253 13.45 -2.00 -15.94
N SER A 254 14.55 -2.28 -15.25
CA SER A 254 14.87 -1.64 -13.97
C SER A 254 14.89 -0.12 -14.12
N SER A 255 14.23 0.58 -13.19
CA SER A 255 14.25 2.04 -13.13
C SER A 255 15.67 2.53 -12.90
N LYS A 256 16.02 3.67 -13.51
CA LYS A 256 17.32 4.30 -13.26
C LYS A 256 17.35 4.98 -11.89
N VAL A 257 18.54 5.09 -11.29
CA VAL A 257 18.74 5.97 -10.13
C VAL A 257 18.35 7.38 -10.52
N SER A 258 17.34 7.93 -9.85
CA SER A 258 16.76 9.22 -10.20
C SER A 258 17.49 10.37 -9.53
N VAL A 259 17.87 10.18 -8.26
CA VAL A 259 18.64 11.15 -7.49
C VAL A 259 19.67 10.46 -6.61
N MET A 260 20.76 11.16 -6.33
CA MET A 260 21.78 10.77 -5.36
C MET A 260 21.93 11.88 -4.33
N GLN A 261 21.98 11.52 -3.05
CA GLN A 261 22.16 12.49 -1.98
C GLN A 261 23.57 12.37 -1.42
N ILE A 262 24.22 13.51 -1.17
CA ILE A 262 25.47 13.58 -0.43
C ILE A 262 25.32 14.60 0.69
N ALA A 263 25.36 14.11 1.92
CA ALA A 263 25.24 14.90 3.12
C ALA A 263 26.61 15.14 3.76
N SER A 264 26.87 16.39 4.14
CA SER A 264 27.88 16.75 5.13
C SER A 264 27.22 16.92 6.51
N GLU A 265 27.98 17.38 7.49
CA GLU A 265 27.47 17.62 8.84
C GLU A 265 26.37 18.68 8.91
N LYS A 266 26.29 19.58 7.92
CA LYS A 266 25.43 20.77 7.92
C LYS A 266 24.62 20.95 6.65
N LYS A 267 25.05 20.38 5.52
CA LYS A 267 24.43 20.63 4.22
C LYS A 267 24.19 19.31 3.51
N VAL A 268 23.07 19.22 2.80
CA VAL A 268 22.77 18.09 1.92
C VAL A 268 22.65 18.59 0.49
N TYR A 269 23.31 17.90 -0.43
CA TYR A 269 23.16 18.11 -1.86
C TYR A 269 22.42 16.93 -2.47
N ILE A 270 21.34 17.21 -3.21
CA ILE A 270 20.53 16.22 -3.92
C ILE A 270 20.77 16.43 -5.41
N PHE A 271 21.53 15.51 -6.01
CA PHE A 271 21.91 15.55 -7.41
C PHE A 271 20.83 14.92 -8.28
N ASP A 272 20.31 15.68 -9.24
CA ASP A 272 19.42 15.18 -10.29
C ASP A 272 20.21 14.39 -11.31
N LEU A 273 20.41 13.09 -11.06
CA LEU A 273 21.20 12.25 -11.94
C LEU A 273 20.56 12.07 -13.31
N ILE A 274 19.24 12.21 -13.44
CA ILE A 274 18.55 12.12 -14.74
C ILE A 274 18.98 13.31 -15.60
N LYS A 275 18.73 14.53 -15.11
CA LYS A 275 19.04 15.75 -15.88
C LYS A 275 20.55 15.93 -16.08
N LEU A 276 21.36 15.74 -15.04
CA LEU A 276 22.81 15.94 -15.14
C LEU A 276 23.49 14.94 -16.09
N TYR A 277 23.01 13.70 -16.16
CA TYR A 277 23.54 12.71 -17.10
C TYR A 277 23.13 13.02 -18.54
N GLU A 278 21.92 13.53 -18.76
CA GLU A 278 21.45 13.95 -20.09
C GLU A 278 22.18 15.21 -20.59
N ASP A 279 22.32 16.21 -19.73
CA ASP A 279 22.83 17.53 -20.11
C ASP A 279 24.37 17.58 -20.14
N VAL A 280 25.03 17.00 -19.13
CA VAL A 280 26.48 17.16 -18.89
C VAL A 280 27.18 15.90 -18.37
N PRO A 281 27.08 14.75 -19.06
CA PRO A 281 27.57 13.46 -18.55
C PRO A 281 29.07 13.46 -18.23
N SER A 282 29.90 14.11 -19.05
CA SER A 282 31.36 14.17 -18.81
C SER A 282 31.70 15.01 -17.57
N VAL A 283 31.01 16.14 -17.37
CA VAL A 283 31.25 17.00 -16.19
C VAL A 283 30.73 16.31 -14.93
N LEU A 284 29.57 15.63 -15.01
CA LEU A 284 29.05 14.79 -13.95
C LEU A 284 30.04 13.70 -13.53
N ASP A 285 30.60 12.98 -14.50
CA ASP A 285 31.60 11.92 -14.27
C ASP A 285 32.83 12.45 -13.54
N GLU A 286 33.42 13.53 -14.05
CA GLU A 286 34.60 14.17 -13.46
C GLU A 286 34.31 14.69 -12.05
N CYS A 287 33.16 15.33 -11.85
CA CYS A 287 32.75 15.92 -10.59
C CYS A 287 32.52 14.86 -9.50
N LEU A 288 31.71 13.83 -9.78
CA LEU A 288 31.44 12.78 -8.79
C LEU A 288 32.67 11.91 -8.52
N ALA A 289 33.54 11.69 -9.51
CA ALA A 289 34.79 10.97 -9.31
C ALA A 289 35.67 11.62 -8.24
N ARG A 290 35.70 12.96 -8.15
CA ARG A 290 36.46 13.70 -7.12
C ARG A 290 36.02 13.37 -5.70
N ILE A 291 34.76 12.96 -5.49
CA ILE A 291 34.25 12.56 -4.18
C ILE A 291 34.36 11.04 -3.99
N LEU A 292 33.85 10.27 -4.96
CA LEU A 292 33.71 8.81 -4.85
C LEU A 292 35.06 8.08 -4.85
N HIS A 293 36.03 8.55 -5.64
CA HIS A 293 37.38 8.00 -5.69
C HIS A 293 38.33 8.66 -4.69
N SER A 294 37.88 9.62 -3.87
CA SER A 294 38.78 10.29 -2.95
C SER A 294 39.14 9.40 -1.75
N PRO A 295 40.42 9.12 -1.49
CA PRO A 295 40.86 8.43 -0.28
C PRO A 295 40.89 9.36 0.95
N SER A 296 40.67 10.67 0.79
CA SER A 296 40.64 11.64 1.89
C SER A 296 39.24 11.85 2.48
N ILE A 297 38.20 11.33 1.80
CA ILE A 297 36.80 11.46 2.18
C ILE A 297 36.25 10.08 2.53
N LEU A 298 35.81 9.89 3.77
CA LEU A 298 35.06 8.72 4.20
C LEU A 298 33.61 8.82 3.74
N LYS A 299 33.16 7.87 2.91
CA LYS A 299 31.77 7.77 2.47
C LYS A 299 31.02 6.82 3.37
N LEU A 300 29.93 7.26 3.95
CA LEU A 300 29.02 6.44 4.73
C LEU A 300 27.83 6.09 3.85
N GLY A 301 27.43 4.82 3.84
CA GLY A 301 26.18 4.38 3.22
C GLY A 301 25.52 3.32 4.09
N TYR A 302 24.29 2.91 3.75
CA TYR A 302 23.60 1.83 4.46
C TYR A 302 23.08 0.81 3.47
N ASN A 303 23.62 -0.42 3.50
CA ASN A 303 23.38 -1.43 2.46
C ASN A 303 23.73 -0.89 1.05
N PHE A 304 24.77 -0.05 0.99
CA PHE A 304 25.13 0.77 -0.17
C PHE A 304 25.59 -0.05 -1.37
N GLN A 305 25.92 -1.32 -1.15
CA GLN A 305 26.21 -2.27 -2.20
C GLN A 305 25.05 -2.43 -3.21
N CYS A 306 23.81 -2.26 -2.76
CA CYS A 306 22.65 -2.24 -3.66
C CYS A 306 22.66 -0.99 -4.55
N ASP A 307 22.93 0.17 -3.98
CA ASP A 307 22.99 1.46 -4.67
C ASP A 307 24.11 1.48 -5.72
N VAL A 308 25.30 1.00 -5.37
CA VAL A 308 26.42 0.87 -6.32
C VAL A 308 26.04 0.04 -7.55
N LYS A 309 25.32 -1.07 -7.36
CA LYS A 309 24.84 -1.90 -8.47
C LYS A 309 23.80 -1.16 -9.31
N GLN A 310 22.88 -0.45 -8.67
CA GLN A 310 21.84 0.30 -9.35
C GLN A 310 22.42 1.48 -10.14
N LEU A 311 23.40 2.18 -9.59
CA LEU A 311 24.17 3.24 -10.26
C LEU A 311 24.92 2.71 -11.48
N ALA A 312 25.68 1.61 -11.33
CA ALA A 312 26.41 0.99 -12.43
C ALA A 312 25.47 0.48 -13.55
N HIS A 313 24.28 -0.02 -13.19
CA HIS A 313 23.26 -0.40 -14.16
C HIS A 313 22.64 0.82 -14.87
N SER A 314 22.39 1.91 -14.13
CA SER A 314 21.72 3.11 -14.65
C SER A 314 22.62 3.93 -15.57
N TYR A 315 23.91 4.00 -15.24
CA TYR A 315 24.89 4.94 -15.80
C TYR A 315 26.24 4.27 -16.06
N GLY A 316 26.26 3.04 -16.58
CA GLY A 316 27.48 2.23 -16.73
C GLY A 316 28.59 2.81 -17.62
N GLU A 317 28.30 3.88 -18.37
CA GLU A 317 29.27 4.66 -19.13
C GLU A 317 30.12 5.56 -18.22
N LEU A 318 29.56 6.06 -17.12
CA LEU A 318 30.25 6.91 -16.16
C LEU A 318 31.26 6.10 -15.36
N LYS A 319 32.49 6.57 -15.30
CA LYS A 319 33.60 5.91 -14.60
C LYS A 319 33.51 6.12 -13.09
N CYS A 320 32.92 7.23 -12.63
CA CYS A 320 32.77 7.58 -11.23
C CYS A 320 31.99 6.56 -10.40
N PHE A 321 31.13 5.75 -11.04
CA PHE A 321 30.34 4.71 -10.37
C PHE A 321 30.93 3.30 -10.47
N LYS A 322 32.11 3.16 -11.08
CA LYS A 322 32.79 1.86 -11.20
C LYS A 322 33.63 1.55 -9.97
N HIS A 323 34.04 2.60 -9.25
CA HIS A 323 35.00 2.52 -8.17
C HIS A 323 34.59 3.41 -7.00
N PHE A 324 34.79 2.93 -5.78
CA PHE A 324 34.56 3.69 -4.55
C PHE A 324 35.71 3.41 -3.59
N ASP A 325 36.39 4.46 -3.16
CA ASP A 325 37.43 4.41 -2.13
C ASP A 325 36.85 4.79 -0.77
N MET A 326 37.47 4.38 0.34
CA MET A 326 37.08 4.85 1.69
C MET A 326 35.56 4.77 1.96
N LEU A 327 34.92 3.66 1.60
CA LEU A 327 33.49 3.44 1.83
C LEU A 327 33.29 2.62 3.10
N LEU A 328 32.42 3.10 3.99
CA LEU A 328 31.95 2.37 5.16
C LEU A 328 30.44 2.15 5.05
N ASP A 329 30.06 0.89 4.84
CA ASP A 329 28.66 0.48 4.95
C ASP A 329 28.29 0.32 6.43
N ILE A 330 27.46 1.23 6.93
CA ILE A 330 27.01 1.28 8.31
C ILE A 330 26.27 -0.01 8.72
N GLN A 331 25.63 -0.71 7.78
CA GLN A 331 24.96 -1.97 8.08
C GLN A 331 25.96 -3.04 8.58
N ASN A 332 27.17 -3.06 8.02
CA ASN A 332 28.20 -4.03 8.38
C ASN A 332 28.78 -3.78 9.78
N VAL A 333 28.75 -2.52 10.24
CA VAL A 333 29.24 -2.14 11.58
C VAL A 333 28.31 -2.63 12.69
N PHE A 334 27.00 -2.48 12.51
CA PHE A 334 26.02 -2.77 13.57
C PHE A 334 25.38 -4.16 13.50
N LYS A 335 25.59 -4.90 12.40
CA LYS A 335 25.03 -6.25 12.15
C LYS A 335 23.52 -6.35 12.48
N GLU A 336 22.79 -5.25 12.34
CA GLU A 336 21.37 -5.15 12.75
C GLU A 336 20.48 -5.74 11.65
N PRO A 337 19.78 -6.87 11.89
CA PRO A 337 19.01 -7.52 10.85
C PRO A 337 17.58 -6.96 10.69
N ARG A 338 17.10 -6.10 11.62
CA ARG A 338 15.67 -5.70 11.64
C ARG A 338 15.49 -4.18 11.54
N GLY A 339 14.55 -3.76 10.68
CA GLY A 339 14.07 -2.39 10.61
C GLY A 339 14.79 -1.46 9.61
N GLY A 340 15.91 -1.88 9.02
CA GLY A 340 16.69 -1.08 8.07
C GLY A 340 17.30 0.16 8.72
N LEU A 341 17.67 1.16 7.91
CA LEU A 341 18.30 2.41 8.38
C LEU A 341 17.46 3.10 9.46
N SER A 342 16.15 3.21 9.27
CA SER A 342 15.23 3.75 10.28
C SER A 342 15.24 2.99 11.61
N GLY A 343 15.32 1.66 11.58
CA GLY A 343 15.36 0.87 12.82
C GLY A 343 16.69 1.05 13.54
N LEU A 344 17.77 1.19 12.78
CA LEU A 344 19.07 1.52 13.33
C LEU A 344 19.10 2.95 13.93
N ALA A 345 18.50 3.92 13.24
CA ALA A 345 18.35 5.28 13.73
C ALA A 345 17.54 5.32 15.03
N GLU A 346 16.42 4.59 15.12
CA GLU A 346 15.62 4.47 16.34
C GLU A 346 16.43 3.89 17.50
N LYS A 347 17.21 2.84 17.24
CA LYS A 347 18.05 2.20 18.25
C LYS A 347 19.19 3.10 18.76
N ILE A 348 19.79 3.91 17.89
CA ILE A 348 20.99 4.70 18.22
C ILE A 348 20.64 6.12 18.67
N LEU A 349 19.69 6.75 17.99
CA LEU A 349 19.29 8.15 18.16
C LEU A 349 17.96 8.28 18.92
N GLY A 350 17.31 7.16 19.27
CA GLY A 350 16.04 7.13 20.00
C GLY A 350 14.80 7.41 19.14
N THR A 351 14.98 7.81 17.86
CA THR A 351 13.90 8.15 16.94
C THR A 351 14.20 7.62 15.53
N GLY A 352 13.21 7.03 14.87
CA GLY A 352 13.34 6.46 13.52
C GLY A 352 13.12 7.47 12.40
N LEU A 353 13.26 6.99 11.15
CA LEU A 353 13.02 7.78 9.93
C LEU A 353 11.61 7.51 9.38
N ASN A 354 11.00 8.51 8.76
CA ASN A 354 9.69 8.37 8.14
C ASN A 354 9.79 7.63 6.81
N LYS A 355 9.30 6.38 6.74
CA LYS A 355 9.41 5.52 5.53
C LYS A 355 8.40 5.79 4.42
N THR A 356 7.56 6.82 4.54
CA THR A 356 6.40 7.03 3.65
C THR A 356 6.76 7.42 2.22
N ARG A 357 8.02 7.78 1.94
CA ARG A 357 8.50 8.18 0.60
C ARG A 357 9.45 7.18 -0.06
N ARG A 358 9.81 6.10 0.63
CA ARG A 358 10.72 5.07 0.08
C ARG A 358 10.27 4.51 -1.27
N ASN A 359 8.96 4.44 -1.49
CA ASN A 359 8.37 3.88 -2.72
C ASN A 359 7.77 4.96 -3.64
N SER A 360 8.27 6.20 -3.55
CA SER A 360 7.73 7.32 -4.31
C SER A 360 8.10 7.27 -5.80
N ASN A 361 7.43 8.09 -6.62
CA ASN A 361 7.86 8.31 -8.00
C ASN A 361 9.03 9.30 -8.03
N TRP A 362 10.25 8.82 -7.87
CA TRP A 362 11.47 9.65 -7.85
C TRP A 362 11.90 10.21 -9.22
N GLU A 363 11.26 9.77 -10.30
CA GLU A 363 11.43 10.35 -11.65
C GLU A 363 10.64 11.64 -11.84
N GLN A 364 9.71 11.97 -10.93
CA GLN A 364 8.88 13.16 -11.10
C GLN A 364 9.69 14.44 -10.96
N ARG A 365 9.36 15.47 -11.76
CA ARG A 365 9.95 16.81 -11.65
C ARG A 365 8.86 17.88 -11.69
N PRO A 366 8.90 18.89 -10.81
CA PRO A 366 9.83 19.00 -9.65
C PRO A 366 9.55 17.92 -8.59
N LEU A 367 10.54 17.57 -7.78
CA LEU A 367 10.30 16.77 -6.57
C LEU A 367 9.51 17.59 -5.55
N SER A 368 8.65 16.93 -4.78
CA SER A 368 7.92 17.61 -3.70
C SER A 368 8.84 17.91 -2.52
N HIS A 369 8.47 18.90 -1.71
CA HIS A 369 9.21 19.26 -0.50
C HIS A 369 9.47 18.04 0.41
N TYR A 370 8.47 17.16 0.57
CA TYR A 370 8.59 15.95 1.38
C TYR A 370 9.54 14.91 0.79
N GLN A 371 9.68 14.84 -0.53
CA GLN A 371 10.69 13.97 -1.17
C GLN A 371 12.09 14.52 -0.93
N LEU A 372 12.28 15.85 -1.04
CA LEU A 372 13.56 16.49 -0.74
C LEU A 372 13.95 16.29 0.72
N GLU A 373 13.01 16.48 1.65
CA GLU A 373 13.27 16.27 3.09
C GLU A 373 13.60 14.81 3.39
N TYR A 374 12.83 13.85 2.86
CA TYR A 374 13.10 12.43 3.03
C TYR A 374 14.49 12.05 2.51
N ALA A 375 14.79 12.44 1.27
CA ALA A 375 16.07 12.16 0.62
C ALA A 375 17.25 12.75 1.42
N ALA A 376 17.08 13.97 1.93
CA ALA A 376 18.09 14.60 2.76
C ALA A 376 18.32 13.89 4.10
N LEU A 377 17.25 13.44 4.75
CA LEU A 377 17.32 12.70 6.01
C LEU A 377 18.07 11.37 5.88
N ASP A 378 17.82 10.60 4.82
CA ASP A 378 18.42 9.27 4.63
C ASP A 378 19.95 9.34 4.46
N ALA A 379 20.49 10.40 3.84
CA ALA A 379 21.93 10.63 3.79
C ALA A 379 22.47 11.27 5.09
N ALA A 380 21.78 12.26 5.66
CA ALA A 380 22.26 13.01 6.82
C ALA A 380 22.35 12.15 8.10
N VAL A 381 21.37 11.26 8.32
CA VAL A 381 21.31 10.41 9.51
C VAL A 381 22.53 9.48 9.64
N LEU A 382 23.18 9.13 8.53
CA LEU A 382 24.38 8.30 8.51
C LEU A 382 25.53 8.95 9.28
N LEU A 383 25.72 10.27 9.16
CA LEU A 383 26.76 10.98 9.88
C LEU A 383 26.49 10.98 11.40
N HIS A 384 25.23 11.12 11.80
CA HIS A 384 24.83 11.11 13.21
C HIS A 384 24.98 9.73 13.84
N ILE A 385 24.58 8.68 13.12
CA ILE A 385 24.84 7.29 13.53
C ILE A 385 26.35 7.04 13.67
N PHE A 386 27.15 7.49 12.70
CA PHE A 386 28.60 7.31 12.72
C PHE A 386 29.29 8.08 13.85
N ARG A 387 28.86 9.31 14.17
CA ARG A 387 29.35 10.05 15.33
C ARG A 387 29.14 9.28 16.64
N HIS A 388 28.01 8.60 16.78
CA HIS A 388 27.76 7.74 17.93
C HIS A 388 28.78 6.58 18.01
N VAL A 389 29.13 5.96 16.87
CA VAL A 389 30.23 4.96 16.79
C VAL A 389 31.55 5.55 17.25
N GLY A 390 31.91 6.74 16.77
CA GLY A 390 33.16 7.43 17.09
C GLY A 390 33.31 7.71 18.59
N ASN A 391 32.22 8.14 19.24
CA ASN A 391 32.21 8.44 20.67
C ASN A 391 32.38 7.19 21.54
N HIS A 392 31.94 6.01 21.07
CA HIS A 392 32.12 4.73 21.76
C HIS A 392 33.48 4.06 21.48
N SER A 393 34.38 4.73 20.75
CA SER A 393 35.67 4.19 20.30
C SER A 393 36.92 4.72 21.05
N GLN A 394 36.77 5.61 22.04
CA GLN A 394 37.88 6.23 22.83
C GLN A 394 38.16 5.49 24.17
N PRO A 395 39.37 5.61 24.78
CA PRO A 395 40.03 4.49 25.48
C PRO A 395 39.67 4.26 26.96
N ALA A 396 39.83 2.99 27.35
CA ALA A 396 39.89 2.38 28.68
C ALA A 396 39.80 3.32 29.91
N GLY A 397 38.64 3.33 30.57
CA GLY A 397 38.48 3.99 31.87
C GLY A 397 37.07 4.05 32.46
N ALA A 398 36.01 3.66 31.73
CA ALA A 398 34.62 3.71 32.23
C ALA A 398 34.04 2.31 32.48
N PRO A 399 33.24 2.08 33.56
CA PRO A 399 32.82 0.74 33.97
C PRO A 399 31.60 0.16 33.25
N ASP A 400 31.07 0.79 32.19
CA ASP A 400 29.87 0.29 31.50
C ASP A 400 30.23 -0.51 30.24
N GLY A 401 29.72 -1.74 30.18
CA GLY A 401 30.08 -2.82 29.24
C GLY A 401 29.68 -2.64 27.77
N HIS A 402 29.85 -1.44 27.20
CA HIS A 402 29.73 -1.24 25.76
C HIS A 402 31.01 -1.72 25.07
N ALA A 403 30.93 -2.88 24.42
CA ALA A 403 32.03 -3.43 23.62
C ALA A 403 32.49 -2.41 22.56
N LYS A 404 33.82 -2.21 22.47
CA LYS A 404 34.46 -1.31 21.52
C LYS A 404 34.03 -1.62 20.09
N ILE A 405 33.38 -0.69 19.40
CA ILE A 405 32.90 -0.88 18.03
C ILE A 405 34.08 -0.72 17.06
N GLU A 406 34.56 -1.80 16.47
CA GLU A 406 35.68 -1.80 15.51
C GLU A 406 35.20 -1.51 14.08
N TRP A 407 34.93 -0.24 13.78
CA TRP A 407 34.41 0.18 12.46
C TRP A 407 35.49 0.28 11.38
N LYS A 408 36.75 0.56 11.73
CA LYS A 408 37.84 0.79 10.75
C LYS A 408 38.15 -0.44 9.89
N SER A 409 37.96 -1.64 10.42
CA SER A 409 38.14 -2.91 9.70
C SER A 409 37.06 -3.15 8.63
N HIS A 410 35.96 -2.40 8.68
CA HIS A 410 34.85 -2.49 7.72
C HIS A 410 34.94 -1.45 6.60
N ILE A 411 35.97 -0.59 6.60
CA ILE A 411 36.21 0.36 5.51
C ILE A 411 36.72 -0.40 4.30
N VAL A 412 36.02 -0.27 3.19
CA VAL A 412 36.44 -0.79 1.90
C VAL A 412 37.24 0.29 1.19
N SER A 413 38.53 0.03 0.98
CA SER A 413 39.45 0.91 0.26
C SER A 413 39.50 0.65 -1.25
N HIS A 414 38.70 -0.30 -1.75
CA HIS A 414 38.53 -0.53 -3.18
C HIS A 414 37.28 -1.38 -3.43
N MET A 415 36.18 -0.74 -3.81
CA MET A 415 34.96 -1.44 -4.19
C MET A 415 34.74 -1.35 -5.70
N ASP A 416 34.90 -2.48 -6.38
CA ASP A 416 34.62 -2.60 -7.81
C ASP A 416 33.18 -3.10 -7.99
N SER A 417 32.39 -2.37 -8.78
CA SER A 417 31.03 -2.75 -9.17
C SER A 417 30.91 -4.16 -9.77
N SER A 418 32.02 -4.74 -10.24
CA SER A 418 32.09 -6.06 -10.89
C SER A 418 32.37 -7.27 -9.99
N LYS A 419 32.76 -7.11 -8.70
CA LYS A 419 33.19 -8.24 -7.84
C LYS A 419 32.17 -8.59 -6.74
N MET A 420 31.70 -9.83 -6.75
CA MET A 420 30.86 -10.43 -5.70
C MET A 420 31.67 -10.72 -4.42
N PRO A 421 31.11 -10.54 -3.21
CA PRO A 421 31.66 -11.16 -2.01
C PRO A 421 31.48 -12.68 -2.08
N ARG A 422 32.51 -13.44 -1.71
CA ARG A 422 32.36 -14.89 -1.49
C ARG A 422 31.40 -15.09 -0.31
N LYS A 423 30.32 -15.85 -0.53
CA LYS A 423 29.49 -16.35 0.57
C LYS A 423 30.38 -17.16 1.51
N ASP A 424 30.40 -16.78 2.77
CA ASP A 424 30.96 -17.62 3.84
C ASP A 424 30.27 -18.98 3.80
N ILE A 425 31.04 -20.01 3.45
CA ILE A 425 30.64 -21.40 3.56
C ILE A 425 30.60 -21.70 5.05
N LYS A 426 29.41 -21.93 5.60
CA LYS A 426 29.25 -22.51 6.94
C LYS A 426 30.02 -23.84 7.01
N PRO A 427 30.81 -24.10 8.06
CA PRO A 427 31.40 -25.42 8.27
C PRO A 427 30.27 -26.45 8.40
N GLY A 428 30.38 -27.51 7.61
CA GLY A 428 29.38 -28.56 7.48
C GLY A 428 29.07 -29.25 8.80
N ALA A 429 27.79 -29.58 8.96
CA ALA A 429 27.33 -30.56 9.93
C ALA A 429 28.01 -31.90 9.64
N GLU A 430 28.51 -32.52 10.70
CA GLU A 430 29.02 -33.88 10.72
C GLU A 430 27.98 -34.84 10.12
N SER A 431 28.38 -35.54 9.05
CA SER A 431 27.75 -36.77 8.62
C SER A 431 28.69 -37.91 9.00
N ASP A 432 28.33 -38.63 10.05
CA ASP A 432 28.93 -39.92 10.36
C ASP A 432 28.08 -41.05 9.74
N VAL A 433 28.79 -42.14 9.47
CA VAL A 433 28.35 -43.49 9.13
C VAL A 433 28.02 -43.80 7.67
N GLY A 434 28.88 -44.64 7.09
CA GLY A 434 28.41 -45.84 6.39
C GLY A 434 29.07 -46.13 5.05
N ALA A 435 30.15 -46.90 5.09
CA ALA A 435 30.76 -47.53 3.93
C ALA A 435 29.77 -48.45 3.18
N ASP A 436 29.79 -48.44 1.85
CA ASP A 436 30.17 -49.65 1.10
C ASP A 436 30.48 -49.43 -0.39
N ARG A 437 31.39 -50.30 -0.82
CA ARG A 437 32.19 -50.53 -2.05
C ARG A 437 31.61 -50.33 -3.47
N PRO A 438 32.49 -50.42 -4.51
CA PRO A 438 32.33 -49.81 -5.83
C PRO A 438 32.12 -50.80 -6.99
N GLY A 439 31.71 -50.26 -8.14
CA GLY A 439 31.75 -50.87 -9.48
C GLY A 439 30.94 -49.96 -10.40
N GLY A 440 31.35 -49.54 -11.59
CA GLY A 440 32.34 -50.01 -12.55
C GLY A 440 31.73 -49.76 -13.93
N TRP A 441 32.57 -49.50 -14.94
CA TRP A 441 32.28 -49.41 -16.39
C TRP A 441 31.65 -48.09 -16.87
N THR A 442 32.33 -47.17 -17.56
CA THR A 442 33.00 -47.15 -18.90
C THR A 442 32.08 -47.38 -20.10
N GLU A 443 31.92 -46.31 -20.90
CA GLU A 443 32.00 -46.19 -22.38
C GLU A 443 31.08 -45.02 -22.80
N ALA A 444 31.57 -43.87 -23.27
CA ALA A 444 32.19 -43.60 -24.57
C ALA A 444 31.25 -44.06 -25.72
N THR A 445 30.63 -43.20 -26.51
CA THR A 445 31.24 -42.25 -27.45
C THR A 445 30.13 -41.57 -28.28
N LEU A 446 30.41 -40.35 -28.76
CA LEU A 446 30.24 -39.82 -30.14
C LEU A 446 28.90 -40.10 -30.88
N ASP A 447 28.28 -39.21 -31.64
CA ASP A 447 28.67 -37.98 -32.33
C ASP A 447 27.39 -37.36 -32.93
N ALA A 448 27.56 -36.24 -33.64
CA ALA A 448 26.75 -35.76 -34.76
C ALA A 448 25.65 -34.71 -34.48
N SER A 449 26.06 -33.45 -34.55
CA SER A 449 25.35 -32.43 -35.37
C SER A 449 25.62 -32.70 -36.89
N PRO A 450 25.09 -31.98 -37.90
CA PRO A 450 24.33 -30.70 -37.89
C PRO A 450 23.17 -30.55 -38.93
N GLY A 451 22.47 -29.41 -38.85
CA GLY A 451 21.72 -28.77 -39.95
C GLY A 451 20.27 -29.22 -40.14
N MET A 452 19.33 -28.46 -40.69
CA MET A 452 19.28 -27.12 -41.29
C MET A 452 17.78 -26.80 -41.50
N ILE A 453 17.40 -25.54 -41.39
CA ILE A 453 16.38 -24.80 -42.18
C ILE A 453 14.93 -25.36 -42.24
N SER A 454 14.00 -24.62 -41.64
CA SER A 454 12.97 -23.83 -42.36
C SER A 454 12.35 -22.78 -41.44
#